data_AF-A0A0P8Y288-F1
#
_entry.id   AF-A0A0P8Y288-F1
#
_cell.length_a   1.000
_cell.length_b   1.000
_cell.length_c   1.000
_cell.angle_alpha   90.00
_cell.angle_beta   90.00
_cell.angle_gamma   90.00
#
_symmetry.space_group_name_H-M   'P 1'
#
loop_
_entity.id
_entity.type
_entity.pdbx_description
1 polymer ?
#
loop_
_entity_poly.entity_id
_entity_poly.type
_entity_poly.pdbx_seq_one_letter_code
_entity_poly.pdbx_strand_id
1 'polypeptide(L)'
;MDFLTWVGTNILGQPAVLLGIVAFVGLILQKKPFSETLIGTAKVMIGVVMMLAGAGLFVDELVNFQSLITAATGVSPKYPPNYVPLNDLIAQYGSYAAVIMTVAFILHLILVRIIPRFRHVYLTGHLMWWVSLLVVAVILTMNPNASAREIIGIGAIVMAIYWTIQPAYIHHAMRDVIGSDAIGYAHTSSLVALISYHVGKYIGKPEESTEEIKLPKSLSFLKDYAVSTAVILGLIMVVAAIMGYVKAPETVANLAGDLNPIIWAVLRGVYFAAAIVVLLTGVKMFVGEIVPAFKGISEKVIPGAIPAVDAPVVFPYAPTAVIIGFLSGLGVFLVMMGLFIAIGFAVIVPPMIMLFFPGGAAAVFGNKTGGWKGAVFAGALNGLILAIGQAVTLQFLTYGTELATLGDPDWYAIVGILKGILAAIF
;
A
#
# COMPACT_ATOMS: atom_id res chain seq x y z
N MET A 1 2.97 9.91 28.07
CA MET A 1 3.12 9.47 26.67
C MET A 1 2.92 7.97 26.56
N ASP A 2 3.39 7.19 27.52
CA ASP A 2 3.38 5.72 27.52
C ASP A 2 2.02 5.07 27.20
N PHE A 3 0.92 5.56 27.77
CA PHE A 3 -0.42 5.05 27.44
C PHE A 3 -0.80 5.29 25.97
N LEU A 4 -0.53 6.47 25.42
CA LEU A 4 -0.84 6.80 24.01
C LEU A 4 0.03 5.99 23.05
N THR A 5 1.30 5.79 23.39
CA THR A 5 2.21 4.90 22.67
C THR A 5 1.70 3.47 22.72
N TRP A 6 1.27 2.99 23.89
CA TRP A 6 0.73 1.64 24.05
C TRP A 6 -0.52 1.42 23.19
N VAL A 7 -1.47 2.35 23.20
CA VAL A 7 -2.68 2.31 22.34
C VAL A 7 -2.27 2.31 20.87
N GLY A 8 -1.33 3.17 20.50
CA GLY A 8 -0.82 3.25 19.14
C GLY A 8 -0.25 1.92 18.68
N THR A 9 0.68 1.34 19.43
CA THR A 9 1.39 0.12 19.02
C THR A 9 0.54 -1.15 19.10
N ASN A 10 -0.28 -1.31 20.15
CA ASN A 10 -0.97 -2.57 20.44
C ASN A 10 -2.41 -2.64 19.91
N ILE A 11 -3.03 -1.49 19.63
CA ILE A 11 -4.40 -1.44 19.10
C ILE A 11 -4.37 -0.90 17.67
N LEU A 12 -4.02 0.38 17.49
CA LEU A 12 -4.13 1.04 16.18
C LEU A 12 -3.17 0.44 15.15
N GLY A 13 -1.94 0.12 15.56
CA GLY A 13 -0.90 -0.46 14.71
C GLY A 13 -1.09 -1.95 14.42
N GLN A 14 -2.08 -2.62 15.06
CA GLN A 14 -2.39 -4.04 14.85
C GLN A 14 -3.71 -4.16 14.07
N PRO A 15 -3.70 -4.29 12.72
CA PRO A 15 -4.93 -4.21 11.92
C PRO A 15 -6.01 -5.21 12.35
N ALA A 16 -5.62 -6.44 12.71
CA ALA A 16 -6.56 -7.46 13.17
C ALA A 16 -7.25 -7.07 14.48
N VAL A 17 -6.51 -6.49 15.43
CA VAL A 17 -7.05 -6.04 16.72
C VAL A 17 -7.95 -4.83 16.51
N LEU A 18 -7.49 -3.81 15.77
CA LEU A 18 -8.27 -2.61 15.44
C LEU A 18 -9.61 -2.98 14.81
N LEU A 19 -9.58 -3.77 13.72
CA LEU A 19 -10.78 -4.14 12.97
C LEU A 19 -11.67 -5.10 13.76
N GLY A 20 -11.09 -5.98 14.58
CA GLY A 20 -11.83 -6.82 15.52
C GLY A 20 -12.62 -6.00 16.54
N ILE A 21 -12.00 -4.99 17.15
CA ILE A 21 -12.69 -4.08 18.10
C ILE A 21 -13.81 -3.31 17.40
N VAL A 22 -13.53 -2.77 16.21
CA VAL A 22 -14.53 -2.07 15.39
C VAL A 22 -15.73 -2.98 15.10
N ALA A 23 -15.48 -4.24 14.70
CA ALA A 23 -16.54 -5.20 14.44
C ALA A 23 -17.34 -5.55 15.70
N PHE A 24 -16.64 -5.84 16.80
CA PHE A 24 -17.24 -6.18 18.09
C PHE A 24 -18.16 -5.08 18.60
N VAL A 25 -17.66 -3.83 18.64
CA VAL A 25 -18.44 -2.65 19.05
C VAL A 25 -19.63 -2.45 18.12
N GLY A 26 -19.42 -2.55 16.81
CA GLY A 26 -20.49 -2.41 15.82
C GLY A 26 -21.61 -3.45 15.97
N LEU A 27 -21.28 -4.71 16.25
CA LEU A 27 -22.26 -5.79 16.47
C LEU A 27 -23.00 -5.63 17.80
N ILE A 28 -22.31 -5.19 18.86
CA ILE A 28 -22.96 -4.85 20.15
C ILE A 28 -23.94 -3.70 19.99
N LEU A 29 -23.57 -2.65 19.25
CA LEU A 29 -24.44 -1.49 19.01
C LEU A 29 -25.69 -1.87 18.21
N GLN A 30 -25.61 -2.91 17.39
CA GLN A 30 -26.75 -3.52 16.70
C GLN A 30 -27.57 -4.47 17.59
N LYS A 31 -27.18 -4.65 18.86
CA LYS A 31 -27.80 -5.59 19.81
C LYS A 31 -27.85 -7.02 19.29
N LYS A 32 -26.82 -7.44 18.56
CA LYS A 32 -26.71 -8.81 18.08
C LYS A 32 -26.54 -9.79 19.24
N PRO A 33 -27.06 -11.04 19.13
CA PRO A 33 -26.80 -12.08 20.11
C PRO A 33 -25.30 -12.28 20.34
N PHE A 34 -24.91 -12.73 21.54
CA PHE A 34 -23.50 -12.94 21.89
C PHE A 34 -22.78 -13.87 20.90
N SER A 35 -23.44 -14.95 20.47
CA SER A 35 -22.87 -15.89 19.49
C SER A 35 -22.58 -15.23 18.15
N GLU A 36 -23.51 -14.44 17.60
CA GLU A 36 -23.30 -13.68 16.37
C GLU A 36 -22.18 -12.64 16.52
N THR A 37 -22.14 -11.95 17.66
CA THR A 37 -21.11 -10.95 17.97
C THR A 37 -19.72 -11.58 17.98
N LEU A 38 -19.58 -12.73 18.65
CA LEU A 38 -18.32 -13.45 18.76
C LEU A 38 -17.87 -14.00 17.39
N ILE A 39 -18.77 -14.63 16.64
CA ILE A 39 -18.48 -15.19 15.32
C ILE A 39 -18.07 -14.10 14.32
N GLY A 40 -18.84 -13.00 14.24
CA GLY A 40 -18.54 -11.90 13.33
C GLY A 40 -17.22 -11.22 13.65
N THR A 41 -16.96 -10.95 14.95
CA THR A 41 -15.68 -10.41 15.42
C THR A 41 -14.51 -11.32 15.06
N ALA A 42 -14.61 -12.63 15.37
CA ALA A 42 -13.55 -13.58 15.10
C ALA A 42 -13.25 -13.70 13.60
N LYS A 43 -14.29 -13.77 12.75
CA LYS A 43 -14.09 -13.82 11.29
C LYS A 43 -13.48 -12.56 10.71
N VAL A 44 -13.81 -11.37 11.23
CA VAL A 44 -13.11 -10.14 10.86
C VAL A 44 -11.61 -10.26 11.18
N MET A 45 -11.27 -10.68 12.40
CA MET A 45 -9.87 -10.86 12.80
C MET A 45 -9.15 -11.91 11.95
N ILE A 46 -9.77 -13.09 11.75
CA ILE A 46 -9.21 -14.18 10.94
C ILE A 46 -9.03 -13.73 9.48
N GLY A 47 -10.04 -13.08 8.90
CA GLY A 47 -9.97 -12.56 7.52
C GLY A 47 -8.84 -11.56 7.33
N VAL A 48 -8.65 -10.64 8.29
CA VAL A 48 -7.53 -9.68 8.27
C VAL A 48 -6.18 -10.39 8.44
N VAL A 49 -6.06 -11.37 9.35
CA VAL A 49 -4.82 -12.15 9.52
C VAL A 49 -4.49 -12.94 8.25
N MET A 50 -5.48 -13.57 7.62
CA MET A 50 -5.29 -14.26 6.35
C MET A 50 -4.85 -13.30 5.24
N MET A 51 -5.46 -12.11 5.16
CA MET A 51 -5.06 -11.08 4.21
C MET A 51 -3.60 -10.66 4.42
N LEU A 52 -3.21 -10.37 5.66
CA LEU A 52 -1.83 -9.99 6.02
C LEU A 52 -0.83 -11.13 5.80
N ALA A 53 -1.21 -12.37 6.09
CA ALA A 53 -0.36 -13.54 5.86
C ALA A 53 -0.13 -13.76 4.36
N GLY A 54 -1.19 -13.67 3.54
CA GLY A 54 -1.06 -13.72 2.08
C GLY A 54 -0.21 -12.58 1.53
N ALA A 55 -0.39 -11.35 2.05
CA ALA A 55 0.44 -10.21 1.68
C ALA A 55 1.90 -10.41 2.07
N GLY A 56 2.20 -10.92 3.27
CA GLY A 56 3.55 -11.21 3.74
C GLY A 56 4.26 -12.23 2.86
N LEU A 57 3.61 -13.36 2.56
CA LEU A 57 4.14 -14.35 1.62
C LEU A 57 4.42 -13.76 0.24
N PHE A 58 3.56 -12.84 -0.22
CA PHE A 58 3.76 -12.16 -1.50
C PHE A 58 4.97 -11.21 -1.44
N VAL A 59 5.11 -10.47 -0.35
CA VAL A 59 6.23 -9.54 -0.11
C VAL A 59 7.56 -10.28 -0.05
N ASP A 60 7.62 -11.44 0.61
CA ASP A 60 8.84 -12.26 0.65
C ASP A 60 9.35 -12.59 -0.76
N GLU A 61 8.42 -12.89 -1.68
CA GLU A 61 8.77 -13.16 -3.07
C GLU A 61 9.14 -11.92 -3.87
N LEU A 62 8.53 -10.78 -3.56
CA LEU A 62 8.96 -9.49 -4.09
C LEU A 62 10.38 -9.11 -3.64
N VAL A 63 10.77 -9.45 -2.41
CA VAL A 63 12.13 -9.24 -1.89
C VAL A 63 13.15 -10.15 -2.59
N ASN A 64 12.79 -11.42 -2.83
CA ASN A 64 13.58 -12.32 -3.67
C ASN A 64 13.78 -11.71 -5.07
N PHE A 65 12.70 -11.21 -5.68
CA PHE A 65 12.77 -10.60 -7.00
C PHE A 65 13.65 -9.34 -7.00
N GLN A 66 13.51 -8.47 -6.00
CA GLN A 66 14.35 -7.28 -5.85
C GLN A 66 15.83 -7.66 -5.76
N SER A 67 16.16 -8.71 -5.02
CA SER A 67 17.52 -9.23 -4.88
C SER A 67 18.10 -9.73 -6.20
N LEU A 68 17.29 -10.38 -7.04
CA LEU A 68 17.70 -10.79 -8.40
C LEU A 68 17.96 -9.58 -9.31
N ILE A 69 17.14 -8.53 -9.23
CA ILE A 69 17.36 -7.29 -10.00
C ILE A 69 18.64 -6.58 -9.53
N THR A 70 18.88 -6.49 -8.23
CA THR A 70 20.13 -5.95 -7.68
C THR A 70 21.32 -6.76 -8.15
N ALA A 71 21.25 -8.09 -8.12
CA ALA A 71 22.29 -8.98 -8.63
C ALA A 71 22.56 -8.78 -10.14
N ALA A 72 21.50 -8.58 -10.94
CA ALA A 72 21.60 -8.38 -12.38
C ALA A 72 22.15 -7.00 -12.77
N THR A 73 21.90 -5.97 -11.95
CA THR A 73 22.20 -4.57 -12.28
C THR A 73 23.42 -4.02 -11.54
N GLY A 74 23.76 -4.58 -10.37
CA GLY A 74 24.75 -4.01 -9.45
C GLY A 74 24.31 -2.70 -8.80
N VAL A 75 23.03 -2.34 -8.90
CA VAL A 75 22.50 -1.06 -8.44
C VAL A 75 21.99 -1.17 -7.00
N SER A 76 22.56 -0.36 -6.11
CA SER A 76 22.10 -0.19 -4.72
C SER A 76 21.76 1.29 -4.46
N PRO A 77 20.82 1.60 -3.55
CA PRO A 77 20.49 2.98 -3.25
C PRO A 77 21.73 3.71 -2.71
N LYS A 78 21.97 4.93 -3.17
CA LYS A 78 23.00 5.80 -2.62
C LYS A 78 22.35 6.79 -1.66
N TYR A 79 22.71 6.69 -0.39
CA TYR A 79 22.23 7.59 0.66
C TYR A 79 23.15 8.81 0.81
N PRO A 80 22.60 9.97 1.21
CA PRO A 80 23.40 11.16 1.45
C PRO A 80 24.39 10.94 2.62
N PRO A 81 25.56 11.60 2.63
CA PRO A 81 26.50 11.49 3.74
C PRO A 81 25.88 12.03 5.04
N ASN A 82 26.23 11.42 6.18
CA ASN A 82 25.79 11.82 7.52
C ASN A 82 24.27 11.78 7.75
N TYR A 83 23.53 10.97 6.98
CA TYR A 83 22.12 10.73 7.25
C TYR A 83 21.94 9.88 8.51
N VAL A 84 20.79 10.03 9.18
CA VAL A 84 20.37 9.18 10.29
C VAL A 84 19.65 7.96 9.72
N PRO A 85 20.16 6.73 9.92
CA PRO A 85 19.52 5.52 9.43
C PRO A 85 18.09 5.33 9.94
N LEU A 86 17.25 4.69 9.14
CA LEU A 86 15.87 4.40 9.50
C LEU A 86 15.74 3.65 10.84
N ASN A 87 16.63 2.70 11.13
CA ASN A 87 16.61 1.97 12.40
C ASN A 87 16.85 2.90 13.59
N ASP A 88 17.75 3.87 13.45
CA ASP A 88 18.05 4.85 14.50
C ASP A 88 16.90 5.84 14.67
N LEU A 89 16.28 6.28 13.56
CA LEU A 89 15.06 7.08 13.58
C LEU A 89 13.93 6.36 14.31
N ILE A 90 13.70 5.07 14.03
CA ILE A 90 12.67 4.25 14.70
C ILE A 90 12.98 4.09 16.17
N ALA A 91 14.24 3.78 16.52
CA ALA A 91 14.65 3.59 17.92
C ALA A 91 14.45 4.86 18.75
N GLN A 92 14.77 6.03 18.20
CA GLN A 92 14.68 7.30 18.92
C GLN A 92 13.28 7.92 18.88
N TYR A 93 12.61 7.87 17.72
CA TYR A 93 11.38 8.65 17.46
C TYR A 93 10.17 7.79 17.07
N GLY A 94 10.28 6.46 17.00
CA GLY A 94 9.15 5.58 16.68
C GLY A 94 7.99 5.71 17.68
N SER A 95 8.27 6.07 18.93
CA SER A 95 7.24 6.38 19.93
C SER A 95 6.47 7.67 19.59
N TYR A 96 7.11 8.65 18.94
CA TYR A 96 6.44 9.89 18.52
C TYR A 96 5.48 9.60 17.38
N ALA A 97 5.86 8.74 16.42
CA ALA A 97 4.97 8.27 15.38
C ALA A 97 3.74 7.54 15.95
N ALA A 98 3.91 6.73 17.00
CA ALA A 98 2.79 6.07 17.68
C ALA A 98 1.86 7.07 18.41
N VAL A 99 2.41 8.10 19.06
CA VAL A 99 1.60 9.15 19.70
C VAL A 99 0.88 10.01 18.65
N ILE A 100 1.56 10.40 17.56
CA ILE A 100 0.95 11.09 16.42
C ILE A 100 -0.22 10.26 15.90
N MET A 101 -0.01 8.96 15.70
CA MET A 101 -1.06 8.08 15.22
C MET A 101 -2.29 8.07 16.13
N THR A 102 -2.09 7.92 17.44
CA THR A 102 -3.19 7.91 18.41
C THR A 102 -3.94 9.25 18.43
N VAL A 103 -3.21 10.37 18.52
CA VAL A 103 -3.82 11.71 18.60
C VAL A 103 -4.51 12.08 17.28
N ALA A 104 -3.85 11.86 16.15
CA ALA A 104 -4.40 12.11 14.82
C ALA A 104 -5.65 11.27 14.55
N PHE A 105 -5.68 10.01 15.00
CA PHE A 105 -6.85 9.16 14.82
C PHE A 105 -8.04 9.66 15.64
N ILE A 106 -7.82 10.12 16.87
CA ILE A 106 -8.88 10.76 17.68
C ILE A 106 -9.41 12.01 16.98
N LEU A 107 -8.51 12.88 16.49
CA LEU A 107 -8.89 14.08 15.74
C LEU A 107 -9.65 13.73 14.46
N HIS A 108 -9.21 12.71 13.73
CA HIS A 108 -9.90 12.18 12.55
C HIS A 108 -11.33 11.75 12.89
N LEU A 109 -11.55 10.95 13.94
CA LEU A 109 -12.89 10.55 14.37
C LEU A 109 -13.78 11.74 14.74
N ILE A 110 -13.22 12.75 15.40
CA ILE A 110 -13.94 14.00 15.70
C ILE A 110 -14.34 14.70 14.40
N LEU A 111 -13.41 14.86 13.46
CA LEU A 111 -13.67 15.52 12.17
C LEU A 111 -14.75 14.79 11.35
N VAL A 112 -14.66 13.46 11.26
CA VAL A 112 -15.68 12.63 10.57
C VAL A 112 -17.04 12.76 11.25
N ARG A 113 -17.08 12.90 12.58
CA ARG A 113 -18.33 13.04 13.32
C ARG A 113 -19.00 14.40 13.14
N ILE A 114 -18.23 15.48 13.07
CA ILE A 114 -18.75 16.85 13.05
C ILE A 114 -18.93 17.43 11.64
N ILE A 115 -18.21 16.91 10.63
CA ILE A 115 -18.27 17.38 9.25
C ILE A 115 -19.02 16.34 8.39
N PRO A 116 -20.32 16.54 8.08
CA PRO A 116 -21.15 15.51 7.45
C PRO A 116 -20.72 15.06 6.04
N ARG A 117 -19.82 15.82 5.40
CA ARG A 117 -19.21 15.49 4.10
C ARG A 117 -18.14 14.39 4.23
N PHE A 118 -17.46 14.31 5.37
CA PHE A 118 -16.43 13.32 5.62
C PHE A 118 -17.04 12.19 6.44
N ARG A 119 -17.43 11.10 5.77
CA ARG A 119 -18.11 9.96 6.41
C ARG A 119 -17.21 8.75 6.58
N HIS A 120 -15.99 8.82 6.06
CA HIS A 120 -15.11 7.67 5.98
C HIS A 120 -14.20 7.61 7.19
N VAL A 121 -14.23 6.48 7.88
CA VAL A 121 -13.29 6.20 8.98
C VAL A 121 -12.10 5.45 8.40
N TYR A 122 -10.92 6.06 8.46
CA TYR A 122 -9.65 5.50 7.97
C TYR A 122 -9.17 4.41 8.93
N LEU A 123 -9.04 3.16 8.47
CA LEU A 123 -8.76 2.02 9.34
C LEU A 123 -7.47 1.24 8.98
N THR A 124 -6.59 1.82 8.17
CA THR A 124 -5.35 1.15 7.73
C THR A 124 -4.21 1.43 8.70
N GLY A 125 -4.26 0.78 9.86
CA GLY A 125 -3.41 1.01 11.03
C GLY A 125 -1.89 1.00 10.81
N HIS A 126 -1.38 -0.04 10.14
CA HIS A 126 0.05 -0.17 9.90
C HIS A 126 0.60 1.00 9.06
N LEU A 127 -0.14 1.49 8.07
CA LEU A 127 0.22 2.69 7.31
C LEU A 127 0.07 3.97 8.12
N MET A 128 -0.92 4.07 9.00
CA MET A 128 -1.05 5.23 9.88
C MET A 128 0.25 5.47 10.66
N TRP A 129 0.89 4.40 11.15
CA TRP A 129 2.18 4.49 11.83
C TRP A 129 3.32 4.87 10.88
N TRP A 130 3.46 4.20 9.74
CA TRP A 130 4.54 4.44 8.78
C TRP A 130 4.54 5.88 8.22
N VAL A 131 3.37 6.41 7.86
CA VAL A 131 3.25 7.78 7.37
C VAL A 131 3.46 8.79 8.50
N SER A 132 3.07 8.45 9.73
CA SER A 132 3.40 9.29 10.89
C SER A 132 4.92 9.35 11.12
N LEU A 133 5.64 8.23 10.94
CA LEU A 133 7.10 8.19 11.01
C LEU A 133 7.75 9.00 9.88
N LEU A 134 7.19 8.96 8.67
CA LEU A 134 7.62 9.84 7.57
C LEU A 134 7.45 11.31 7.92
N VAL A 135 6.32 11.70 8.52
CA VAL A 135 6.09 13.08 8.94
C VAL A 135 7.12 13.50 10.00
N VAL A 136 7.43 12.63 10.96
CA VAL A 136 8.53 12.84 11.92
C VAL A 136 9.86 13.06 11.19
N ALA A 137 10.19 12.19 10.23
CA ALA A 137 11.42 12.27 9.44
C ALA A 137 11.54 13.60 8.68
N VAL A 138 10.45 14.09 8.07
CA VAL A 138 10.42 15.36 7.35
C VAL A 138 10.62 16.54 8.31
N ILE A 139 9.95 16.54 9.48
CA ILE A 139 10.10 17.60 10.47
C ILE A 139 11.55 17.66 10.97
N LEU A 140 12.16 16.53 11.33
CA LEU A 140 13.54 16.45 11.80
C LEU A 140 14.56 16.81 10.70
N THR A 141 14.28 16.43 9.45
CA THR A 141 15.10 16.82 8.31
C THR A 141 15.17 18.35 8.14
N MET A 142 14.06 19.05 8.39
CA MET A 142 13.99 20.49 8.25
C MET A 142 14.43 21.25 9.50
N ASN A 143 14.12 20.72 10.68
CA ASN A 143 14.53 21.27 11.96
C ASN A 143 14.97 20.13 12.90
N PRO A 144 16.27 19.78 12.90
CA PRO A 144 16.83 18.75 13.78
C PRO A 144 16.60 19.01 15.27
N ASN A 145 16.37 20.28 15.65
CA ASN A 145 16.17 20.71 17.03
C ASN A 145 14.68 20.83 17.41
N ALA A 146 13.76 20.42 16.54
CA ALA A 146 12.33 20.46 16.83
C ALA A 146 12.01 19.69 18.11
N SER A 147 11.29 20.34 19.02
CA SER A 147 10.86 19.72 20.27
C SER A 147 9.83 18.63 20.02
N ALA A 148 9.71 17.69 20.98
CA ALA A 148 8.69 16.64 20.92
C ALA A 148 7.26 17.19 20.75
N ARG A 149 6.98 18.37 21.33
CA ARG A 149 5.67 19.03 21.22
C ARG A 149 5.40 19.52 19.81
N GLU A 150 6.41 20.08 19.13
CA GLU A 150 6.29 20.55 17.74
C GLU A 150 6.10 19.36 16.79
N ILE A 151 6.92 18.32 16.94
CA ILE A 151 6.84 17.11 16.11
C ILE A 151 5.46 16.45 16.24
N ILE A 152 5.03 16.20 17.48
CA ILE A 152 3.75 15.53 17.74
C ILE A 152 2.57 16.42 17.35
N GLY A 153 2.62 17.72 17.66
CA GLY A 153 1.54 18.66 17.37
C GLY A 153 1.31 18.85 15.88
N ILE A 154 2.37 19.16 15.12
CA ILE A 154 2.30 19.33 13.66
C ILE A 154 1.91 18.00 13.02
N GLY A 155 2.57 16.91 13.41
CA GLY A 155 2.30 15.59 12.85
C GLY A 155 0.86 15.14 13.06
N ALA A 156 0.30 15.34 14.26
CA ALA A 156 -1.06 14.93 14.56
C ALA A 156 -2.10 15.68 13.71
N ILE A 157 -1.90 16.99 13.48
CA ILE A 157 -2.81 17.81 12.67
C ILE A 157 -2.75 17.38 11.20
N VAL A 158 -1.54 17.25 10.65
CA VAL A 158 -1.33 16.86 9.24
C VAL A 158 -1.96 15.50 8.96
N MET A 159 -1.71 14.52 9.83
CA MET A 159 -2.22 13.17 9.65
C MET A 159 -3.74 13.08 9.84
N ALA A 160 -4.31 13.80 10.81
CA ALA A 160 -5.76 13.86 10.99
C ALA A 160 -6.47 14.43 9.76
N ILE A 161 -5.94 15.51 9.18
CA ILE A 161 -6.46 16.12 7.96
C ILE A 161 -6.37 15.13 6.80
N TYR A 162 -5.21 14.50 6.60
CA TYR A 162 -5.00 13.54 5.53
C TYR A 162 -5.96 12.35 5.64
N TRP A 163 -6.09 11.71 6.81
CA TRP A 163 -6.97 10.56 7.02
C TRP A 163 -8.46 10.89 6.88
N THR A 164 -8.86 12.12 7.18
CA THR A 164 -10.24 12.58 6.98
C THR A 164 -10.54 12.89 5.51
N ILE A 165 -9.60 13.53 4.80
CA ILE A 165 -9.82 13.99 3.43
C ILE A 165 -9.62 12.85 2.42
N GLN A 166 -8.62 12.00 2.63
CA GLN A 166 -8.19 11.04 1.63
C GLN A 166 -9.32 10.10 1.19
N PRO A 167 -9.99 9.37 2.11
CA PRO A 167 -11.00 8.41 1.68
C PRO A 167 -12.20 9.09 1.03
N ALA A 168 -12.50 10.32 1.46
CA ALA A 168 -13.63 11.08 0.94
C ALA A 168 -13.45 11.52 -0.51
N TYR A 169 -12.24 11.92 -0.93
CA TYR A 169 -12.03 12.37 -2.32
C TYR A 169 -12.08 11.20 -3.31
N ILE A 170 -11.62 10.00 -2.92
CA ILE A 170 -11.57 8.83 -3.80
C ILE A 170 -12.89 8.05 -3.81
N HIS A 171 -13.77 8.34 -2.85
CA HIS A 171 -14.95 7.51 -2.60
C HIS A 171 -15.85 7.31 -3.82
N HIS A 172 -16.00 8.32 -4.68
CA HIS A 172 -16.81 8.16 -5.90
C HIS A 172 -16.23 7.07 -6.82
N ALA A 173 -14.90 7.02 -6.97
CA ALA A 173 -14.22 6.03 -7.78
C ALA A 173 -14.30 4.66 -7.09
N MET A 174 -14.18 4.62 -5.76
CA MET A 174 -14.32 3.40 -4.97
C MET A 174 -15.71 2.78 -5.15
N ARG A 175 -16.77 3.57 -5.00
CA ARG A 175 -18.16 3.13 -5.20
C ARG A 175 -18.38 2.53 -6.59
N ASP A 176 -17.79 3.12 -7.61
CA ASP A 176 -17.93 2.64 -8.99
C ASP A 176 -17.16 1.32 -9.22
N VAL A 177 -15.98 1.18 -8.62
CA VAL A 177 -15.21 -0.08 -8.65
C VAL A 177 -15.98 -1.20 -7.95
N ILE A 178 -16.46 -0.96 -6.73
CA ILE A 178 -17.07 -2.01 -5.91
C ILE A 178 -18.57 -2.22 -6.18
N GLY A 179 -19.24 -1.27 -6.83
CA GLY A 179 -20.68 -1.30 -7.10
C GLY A 179 -21.58 -1.07 -5.87
N SER A 180 -21.03 -0.56 -4.76
CA SER A 180 -21.77 -0.29 -3.53
C SER A 180 -21.15 0.87 -2.74
N ASP A 181 -21.87 1.42 -1.77
CA ASP A 181 -21.39 2.50 -0.89
C ASP A 181 -20.86 1.97 0.45
N ALA A 182 -20.65 0.65 0.56
CA ALA A 182 -20.47 -0.05 1.83
C ALA A 182 -19.05 0.02 2.41
N ILE A 183 -18.04 0.29 1.57
CA ILE A 183 -16.63 0.33 1.93
C ILE A 183 -15.95 1.50 1.22
N GLY A 184 -15.09 2.22 1.95
CA GLY A 184 -14.18 3.23 1.42
C GLY A 184 -12.76 2.70 1.21
N TYR A 185 -11.94 3.51 0.54
CA TYR A 185 -10.54 3.21 0.28
C TYR A 185 -9.63 4.11 1.14
N ALA A 186 -8.81 3.51 2.00
CA ALA A 186 -7.91 4.18 2.94
C ALA A 186 -6.48 3.66 2.74
N HIS A 187 -5.78 4.21 1.75
CA HIS A 187 -4.41 3.83 1.44
C HIS A 187 -3.65 5.01 0.84
N THR A 188 -2.34 5.02 1.01
CA THR A 188 -1.44 6.06 0.51
C THR A 188 -1.15 6.01 -0.99
N SER A 189 -1.99 5.32 -1.75
CA SER A 189 -1.97 5.31 -3.22
C SER A 189 -3.23 5.91 -3.81
N SER A 190 -3.96 6.69 -3.03
CA SER A 190 -5.27 7.19 -3.40
C SER A 190 -5.19 8.27 -4.47
N LEU A 191 -4.13 9.10 -4.49
CA LEU A 191 -3.95 10.09 -5.56
C LEU A 191 -3.75 9.40 -6.90
N VAL A 192 -2.84 8.42 -6.98
CA VAL A 192 -2.59 7.70 -8.23
C VAL A 192 -3.81 6.91 -8.69
N ALA A 193 -4.55 6.30 -7.75
CA ALA A 193 -5.79 5.60 -8.05
C ALA A 193 -6.87 6.53 -8.60
N LEU A 194 -7.05 7.71 -7.99
CA LEU A 194 -8.00 8.72 -8.43
C LEU A 194 -7.65 9.24 -9.83
N ILE A 195 -6.38 9.57 -10.08
CA ILE A 195 -5.92 10.04 -11.38
C ILE A 195 -6.15 8.94 -12.43
N SER A 196 -5.82 7.70 -12.10
CA SER A 196 -6.02 6.54 -12.98
C SER A 196 -7.48 6.34 -13.35
N TYR A 197 -8.40 6.43 -12.39
CA TYR A 197 -9.84 6.37 -12.64
C TYR A 197 -10.30 7.50 -13.59
N HIS A 198 -9.84 8.74 -13.37
CA HIS A 198 -10.28 9.88 -14.19
C HIS A 198 -9.65 9.90 -15.59
N VAL A 199 -8.41 9.45 -15.73
CA VAL A 199 -7.71 9.43 -17.02
C VAL A 199 -8.13 8.21 -17.84
N GLY A 200 -8.48 7.09 -17.18
CA GLY A 200 -8.88 5.84 -17.83
C GLY A 200 -9.95 6.03 -18.93
N LYS A 201 -10.96 6.87 -18.68
CA LYS A 201 -12.03 7.19 -19.65
C LYS A 201 -11.56 7.90 -20.93
N TYR A 202 -10.35 8.48 -20.95
CA TYR A 202 -9.80 9.16 -22.14
C TYR A 202 -8.84 8.28 -22.94
N ILE A 203 -8.30 7.22 -22.34
CA ILE A 203 -7.27 6.37 -22.95
C ILE A 203 -7.79 4.99 -23.37
N GLY A 204 -8.96 4.59 -22.86
CA GLY A 204 -9.56 3.30 -23.15
C GLY A 204 -11.06 3.31 -22.95
N LYS A 205 -11.62 2.10 -22.80
CA LYS A 205 -13.06 1.86 -22.75
C LYS A 205 -13.41 0.90 -21.60
N PRO A 206 -14.42 1.18 -20.78
CA PRO A 206 -14.84 0.29 -19.68
C PRO A 206 -15.19 -1.13 -20.14
N GLU A 207 -15.71 -1.28 -21.38
CA GLU A 207 -16.10 -2.58 -21.94
C GLU A 207 -14.91 -3.49 -22.26
N GLU A 208 -13.71 -2.92 -22.39
CA GLU A 208 -12.46 -3.66 -22.63
C GLU A 208 -11.76 -4.03 -21.31
N SER A 209 -12.53 -4.46 -20.30
CA SER A 209 -12.01 -4.85 -18.99
C SER A 209 -10.92 -5.92 -19.08
N THR A 210 -9.92 -5.83 -18.20
CA THR A 210 -8.87 -6.86 -18.03
C THR A 210 -9.44 -8.24 -17.74
N GLU A 211 -10.58 -8.30 -17.06
CA GLU A 211 -11.22 -9.57 -16.70
C GLU A 211 -11.97 -10.21 -17.88
N GLU A 212 -12.20 -9.46 -18.96
CA GLU A 212 -12.95 -9.90 -20.15
C GLU A 212 -12.04 -10.11 -21.38
N ILE A 213 -10.72 -10.11 -21.18
CA ILE A 213 -9.74 -10.30 -22.27
C ILE A 213 -9.98 -11.67 -22.94
N LYS A 214 -10.19 -11.64 -24.25
CA LYS A 214 -10.34 -12.84 -25.09
C LYS A 214 -8.96 -13.35 -25.50
N LEU A 215 -8.55 -14.46 -24.90
CA LEU A 215 -7.32 -15.17 -25.23
C LEU A 215 -7.57 -16.33 -26.22
N PRO A 216 -6.60 -16.66 -27.08
CA PRO A 216 -6.67 -17.86 -27.90
C PRO A 216 -6.74 -19.12 -27.01
N LYS A 217 -7.29 -20.21 -27.53
CA LYS A 217 -7.51 -21.46 -26.76
C LYS A 217 -6.25 -21.98 -26.07
N SER A 218 -5.07 -21.80 -26.67
CA SER A 218 -3.79 -22.21 -26.08
C SER A 218 -3.40 -21.41 -24.83
N LEU A 219 -3.92 -20.18 -24.66
CA LEU A 219 -3.60 -19.28 -23.55
C LEU A 219 -4.79 -19.08 -22.59
N SER A 220 -5.89 -19.82 -22.78
CA SER A 220 -7.09 -19.63 -21.96
C SER A 220 -6.88 -19.91 -20.47
N PHE A 221 -5.83 -20.66 -20.11
CA PHE A 221 -5.44 -20.89 -18.72
C PHE A 221 -5.03 -19.60 -17.99
N LEU A 222 -4.59 -18.56 -18.69
CA LEU A 222 -4.24 -17.25 -18.11
C LEU A 222 -5.47 -16.45 -17.65
N LYS A 223 -6.70 -16.94 -17.92
CA LYS A 223 -7.92 -16.37 -17.36
C LYS A 223 -8.11 -16.69 -15.88
N ASP A 224 -7.50 -17.78 -15.41
CA ASP A 224 -7.45 -18.07 -13.99
C ASP A 224 -6.36 -17.19 -13.36
N TYR A 225 -6.75 -16.28 -12.45
CA TYR A 225 -5.80 -15.31 -11.91
C TYR A 225 -4.66 -15.97 -11.11
N ALA A 226 -4.90 -17.12 -10.48
CA ALA A 226 -3.86 -17.81 -9.72
C ALA A 226 -2.86 -18.47 -10.67
N VAL A 227 -3.35 -19.16 -11.70
CA VAL A 227 -2.50 -19.73 -12.75
C VAL A 227 -1.75 -18.63 -13.50
N SER A 228 -2.43 -17.54 -13.84
CA SER A 228 -1.85 -16.37 -14.51
C SER A 228 -0.73 -15.76 -13.68
N THR A 229 -0.95 -15.56 -12.37
CA THR A 229 0.08 -15.10 -11.44
C THR A 229 1.29 -16.03 -11.42
N ALA A 230 1.06 -17.34 -11.30
CA ALA A 230 2.14 -18.33 -11.24
C ALA A 230 3.00 -18.30 -12.50
N VAL A 231 2.36 -18.29 -13.67
CA VAL A 231 3.06 -18.35 -14.96
C VAL A 231 3.78 -17.04 -15.25
N ILE A 232 3.11 -15.90 -15.11
CA ILE A 232 3.66 -14.59 -15.47
C ILE A 232 4.79 -14.20 -14.51
N LEU A 233 4.55 -14.26 -13.20
CA LEU A 233 5.56 -13.88 -12.22
C LEU A 233 6.66 -14.93 -12.13
N GLY A 234 6.34 -16.22 -12.29
CA GLY A 234 7.34 -17.28 -12.39
C GLY A 234 8.28 -17.09 -13.59
N LEU A 235 7.75 -16.72 -14.76
CA LEU A 235 8.57 -16.42 -15.93
C LEU A 235 9.49 -15.22 -15.68
N ILE A 236 8.97 -14.16 -15.06
CA ILE A 236 9.77 -12.98 -14.70
C ILE A 236 10.88 -13.34 -13.70
N MET A 237 10.57 -14.16 -12.69
CA MET A 237 11.56 -14.67 -11.74
C MET A 237 12.64 -15.47 -12.45
N VAL A 238 12.28 -16.33 -13.41
CA VAL A 238 13.25 -17.10 -14.20
C VAL A 238 14.16 -16.19 -15.01
N VAL A 239 13.60 -15.20 -15.71
CA VAL A 239 14.40 -14.23 -16.49
C VAL A 239 15.34 -13.44 -15.57
N ALA A 240 14.84 -12.99 -14.41
CA ALA A 240 15.65 -12.28 -13.43
C ALA A 240 16.75 -13.15 -12.83
N ALA A 241 16.46 -14.43 -12.56
CA ALA A 241 17.45 -15.39 -12.08
C ALA A 241 18.54 -15.64 -13.12
N ILE A 242 18.20 -15.79 -14.40
CA ILE A 242 19.19 -15.93 -15.48
C ILE A 242 20.07 -14.69 -15.57
N MET A 243 19.49 -13.49 -15.62
CA MET A 243 20.25 -12.23 -15.69
C MET A 243 21.14 -12.02 -14.46
N GLY A 244 20.61 -12.29 -13.26
CA GLY A 244 21.34 -12.23 -12.01
C GLY A 244 22.49 -13.23 -11.98
N TYR A 245 22.28 -14.46 -12.43
CA TYR A 245 23.28 -15.52 -12.41
C TYR A 245 24.46 -15.21 -13.35
N VAL A 246 24.21 -14.56 -14.49
CA VAL A 246 25.26 -14.11 -15.42
C VAL A 246 26.19 -13.06 -14.80
N LYS A 247 25.68 -12.23 -13.87
CA LYS A 247 26.42 -11.12 -13.27
C LYS A 247 26.97 -11.42 -11.88
N ALA A 248 26.20 -12.13 -11.06
CA ALA A 248 26.48 -12.44 -9.66
C ALA A 248 25.99 -13.87 -9.33
N PRO A 249 26.67 -14.92 -9.82
CA PRO A 249 26.23 -16.31 -9.68
C PRO A 249 26.12 -16.77 -8.22
N GLU A 250 27.02 -16.30 -7.35
CA GLU A 250 26.99 -16.64 -5.91
C GLU A 250 25.74 -16.07 -5.22
N THR A 251 25.33 -14.84 -5.53
CA THR A 251 24.11 -14.24 -4.97
C THR A 251 22.88 -15.05 -5.35
N VAL A 252 22.78 -15.45 -6.62
CA VAL A 252 21.64 -16.25 -7.09
C VAL A 252 21.67 -17.67 -6.53
N ALA A 253 22.85 -18.29 -6.41
CA ALA A 253 23.00 -19.59 -5.78
C ALA A 253 22.58 -19.56 -4.30
N ASN A 254 22.97 -18.52 -3.55
CA ASN A 254 22.57 -18.35 -2.16
C ASN A 254 21.06 -18.17 -1.99
N LEU A 255 20.40 -17.44 -2.90
CA LEU A 255 18.94 -17.32 -2.90
C LEU A 255 18.24 -18.66 -3.20
N ALA A 256 18.81 -19.45 -4.11
CA ALA A 256 18.28 -20.75 -4.48
C ALA A 256 18.54 -21.84 -3.43
N GLY A 257 19.57 -21.68 -2.60
CA GLY A 257 20.02 -22.69 -1.65
C GLY A 257 20.48 -23.96 -2.36
N ASP A 258 19.99 -25.11 -1.91
CA ASP A 258 20.32 -26.41 -2.51
C ASP A 258 19.62 -26.69 -3.85
N LEU A 259 18.68 -25.83 -4.25
CA LEU A 259 17.94 -25.99 -5.50
C LEU A 259 18.70 -25.42 -6.69
N ASN A 260 18.46 -25.99 -7.87
CA ASN A 260 18.84 -25.33 -9.11
C ASN A 260 18.14 -23.95 -9.21
N PRO A 261 18.86 -22.86 -9.56
CA PRO A 261 18.27 -21.51 -9.60
C PRO A 261 17.04 -21.35 -10.48
N ILE A 262 16.94 -22.08 -11.59
CA ILE A 262 15.78 -22.02 -12.49
C ILE A 262 14.58 -22.73 -11.86
N ILE A 263 14.80 -23.90 -11.27
CA ILE A 263 13.74 -24.64 -10.56
C ILE A 263 13.23 -23.82 -9.37
N TRP A 264 14.14 -23.23 -8.60
CA TRP A 264 13.80 -22.33 -7.51
C TRP A 264 12.95 -21.15 -8.01
N ALA A 265 13.36 -20.48 -9.09
CA ALA A 265 12.63 -19.33 -9.65
C ALA A 265 11.22 -19.69 -10.16
N VAL A 266 11.06 -20.86 -10.82
CA VAL A 266 9.73 -21.38 -11.20
C VAL A 266 8.86 -21.60 -9.97
N LEU A 267 9.42 -22.19 -8.92
CA LEU A 267 8.71 -22.44 -7.67
C LEU A 267 8.27 -21.13 -6.98
N ARG A 268 9.07 -20.06 -7.06
CA ARG A 268 8.68 -18.73 -6.56
C ARG A 268 7.42 -18.19 -7.25
N GLY A 269 7.25 -18.46 -8.55
CA GLY A 269 5.98 -18.18 -9.25
C GLY A 269 4.78 -18.85 -8.60
N VAL A 270 4.89 -20.13 -8.22
CA VAL A 270 3.82 -20.86 -7.52
C VAL A 270 3.54 -20.25 -6.14
N TYR A 271 4.58 -19.83 -5.41
CA TYR A 271 4.41 -19.15 -4.12
C TYR A 271 3.69 -17.80 -4.25
N PHE A 272 3.98 -16.99 -5.28
CA PHE A 272 3.20 -15.79 -5.58
C PHE A 272 1.72 -16.09 -5.78
N ALA A 273 1.41 -17.16 -6.53
CA ALA A 273 0.02 -17.57 -6.77
C ALA A 273 -0.68 -18.07 -5.50
N ALA A 274 0.00 -18.84 -4.66
CA ALA A 274 -0.53 -19.27 -3.37
C ALA A 274 -0.80 -18.06 -2.46
N ALA A 275 0.14 -17.12 -2.40
CA ALA A 275 0.04 -15.89 -1.61
C ALA A 275 -1.16 -15.04 -2.01
N ILE A 276 -1.39 -14.80 -3.31
CA ILE A 276 -2.55 -14.00 -3.77
C ILE A 276 -3.88 -14.71 -3.50
N VAL A 277 -3.94 -16.04 -3.57
CA VAL A 277 -5.15 -16.80 -3.23
C VAL A 277 -5.48 -16.67 -1.73
N VAL A 278 -4.48 -16.82 -0.86
CA VAL A 278 -4.65 -16.62 0.60
C VAL A 278 -5.10 -15.19 0.90
N LEU A 279 -4.46 -14.21 0.27
CA LEU A 279 -4.79 -12.79 0.41
C LEU A 279 -6.25 -12.52 0.03
N LEU A 280 -6.68 -12.92 -1.16
CA LEU A 280 -8.04 -12.67 -1.65
C LEU A 280 -9.11 -13.42 -0.84
N THR A 281 -8.77 -14.60 -0.32
CA THR A 281 -9.65 -15.34 0.60
C THR A 281 -9.85 -14.57 1.90
N GLY A 282 -8.76 -14.06 2.47
CA GLY A 282 -8.80 -13.21 3.67
C GLY A 282 -9.63 -11.94 3.45
N VAL A 283 -9.41 -11.23 2.35
CA VAL A 283 -10.17 -10.02 1.98
C VAL A 283 -11.67 -10.31 1.92
N LYS A 284 -12.09 -11.37 1.24
CA LYS A 284 -13.52 -11.72 1.12
C LYS A 284 -14.16 -12.03 2.46
N MET A 285 -13.47 -12.79 3.33
CA MET A 285 -13.95 -13.10 4.67
C MET A 285 -14.08 -11.84 5.53
N PHE A 286 -13.07 -10.99 5.50
CA PHE A 286 -13.04 -9.72 6.21
C PHE A 286 -14.20 -8.80 5.78
N VAL A 287 -14.31 -8.54 4.47
CA VAL A 287 -15.34 -7.66 3.89
C VAL A 287 -16.75 -8.14 4.23
N GLY A 288 -16.98 -9.47 4.16
CA GLY A 288 -18.28 -10.06 4.44
C GLY A 288 -18.80 -9.81 5.85
N GLU A 289 -17.92 -9.56 6.82
CA GLU A 289 -18.28 -9.40 8.23
C GLU A 289 -18.11 -7.95 8.72
N ILE A 290 -17.10 -7.21 8.21
CA ILE A 290 -16.88 -5.81 8.61
C ILE A 290 -17.99 -4.88 8.17
N VAL A 291 -18.56 -5.09 6.97
CA VAL A 291 -19.63 -4.23 6.42
C VAL A 291 -20.90 -4.33 7.27
N PRO A 292 -21.45 -5.53 7.55
CA PRO A 292 -22.57 -5.65 8.47
C PRO A 292 -22.25 -5.12 9.86
N ALA A 293 -21.06 -5.39 10.39
CA ALA A 293 -20.69 -4.95 11.73
C ALA A 293 -20.63 -3.41 11.85
N PHE A 294 -20.07 -2.73 10.85
CA PHE A 294 -19.90 -1.28 10.88
C PHE A 294 -21.21 -0.50 10.87
N LYS A 295 -22.32 -1.12 10.45
CA LYS A 295 -23.65 -0.52 10.50
C LYS A 295 -24.02 -0.01 11.90
N GLY A 296 -23.66 -0.73 12.96
CA GLY A 296 -23.92 -0.27 14.33
C GLY A 296 -23.18 1.02 14.70
N ILE A 297 -21.94 1.16 14.25
CA ILE A 297 -21.15 2.39 14.42
C ILE A 297 -21.79 3.53 13.61
N SER A 298 -22.14 3.23 12.36
CA SER A 298 -22.77 4.16 11.42
C SER A 298 -24.11 4.68 11.93
N GLU A 299 -24.91 3.87 12.63
CA GLU A 299 -26.23 4.28 13.13
C GLU A 299 -26.20 4.93 14.53
N LYS A 300 -25.22 4.59 15.37
CA LYS A 300 -25.23 4.98 16.81
C LYS A 300 -24.12 5.94 17.22
N VAL A 301 -22.94 5.85 16.62
CA VAL A 301 -21.74 6.58 17.08
C VAL A 301 -21.42 7.72 16.12
N ILE A 302 -21.27 7.38 14.83
CA ILE A 302 -20.90 8.32 13.77
C ILE A 302 -21.93 8.20 12.64
N PRO A 303 -23.00 9.02 12.65
CA PRO A 303 -24.10 8.94 11.69
C PRO A 303 -23.66 8.87 10.23
N GLY A 304 -23.95 7.76 9.56
CA GLY A 304 -23.66 7.55 8.14
C GLY A 304 -22.20 7.23 7.85
N ALA A 305 -21.40 6.86 8.85
CA ALA A 305 -20.01 6.50 8.64
C ALA A 305 -19.83 5.24 7.78
N ILE A 306 -18.75 5.21 7.02
CA ILE A 306 -18.32 4.13 6.11
C ILE A 306 -16.92 3.68 6.53
N PRO A 307 -16.64 2.37 6.70
CA PRO A 307 -15.30 1.90 6.98
C PRO A 307 -14.43 2.05 5.73
N ALA A 308 -13.30 2.74 5.83
CA ALA A 308 -12.33 2.85 4.76
C ALA A 308 -11.06 2.06 5.10
N VAL A 309 -10.64 1.20 4.18
CA VAL A 309 -9.67 0.13 4.47
C VAL A 309 -8.61 0.02 3.38
N ASP A 310 -7.66 -0.86 3.63
CA ASP A 310 -6.42 -1.05 2.88
C ASP A 310 -6.60 -1.44 1.40
N ALA A 311 -5.58 -1.19 0.59
CA ALA A 311 -5.54 -1.41 -0.85
C ALA A 311 -6.00 -2.80 -1.31
N PRO A 312 -5.66 -3.92 -0.66
CA PRO A 312 -6.10 -5.25 -1.08
C PRO A 312 -7.61 -5.42 -1.20
N VAL A 313 -8.41 -4.56 -0.55
CA VAL A 313 -9.88 -4.63 -0.63
C VAL A 313 -10.42 -4.51 -2.05
N VAL A 314 -9.71 -3.84 -2.96
CA VAL A 314 -10.15 -3.69 -4.35
C VAL A 314 -9.68 -4.83 -5.27
N PHE A 315 -8.73 -5.65 -4.83
CA PHE A 315 -8.13 -6.69 -5.69
C PHE A 315 -9.14 -7.76 -6.16
N PRO A 316 -10.11 -8.21 -5.34
CA PRO A 316 -11.12 -9.17 -5.80
C PRO A 316 -11.98 -8.69 -6.97
N TYR A 317 -12.04 -7.37 -7.24
CA TYR A 317 -12.90 -6.79 -8.26
C TYR A 317 -12.25 -6.75 -9.66
N ALA A 318 -10.91 -6.75 -9.74
CA ALA A 318 -10.19 -6.93 -11.00
C ALA A 318 -8.78 -7.52 -10.75
N PRO A 319 -8.68 -8.81 -10.38
CA PRO A 319 -7.38 -9.44 -10.08
C PRO A 319 -6.40 -9.42 -11.26
N THR A 320 -6.88 -9.50 -12.50
CA THR A 320 -6.02 -9.43 -13.69
C THR A 320 -5.43 -8.03 -13.87
N ALA A 321 -6.20 -6.98 -13.56
CA ALA A 321 -5.71 -5.60 -13.56
C ALA A 321 -4.55 -5.38 -12.58
N VAL A 322 -4.58 -6.04 -11.41
CA VAL A 322 -3.51 -5.94 -10.40
C VAL A 322 -2.16 -6.37 -11.00
N ILE A 323 -2.13 -7.50 -11.69
CA ILE A 323 -0.91 -8.03 -12.33
C ILE A 323 -0.45 -7.07 -13.44
N ILE A 324 -1.37 -6.64 -14.31
CA ILE A 324 -1.05 -5.72 -15.41
C ILE A 324 -0.46 -4.40 -14.88
N GLY A 325 -1.04 -3.85 -13.81
CA GLY A 325 -0.56 -2.65 -13.15
C GLY A 325 0.85 -2.80 -12.58
N PHE A 326 1.13 -3.92 -11.94
CA PHE A 326 2.48 -4.24 -11.47
C PHE A 326 3.49 -4.28 -12.62
N LEU A 327 3.17 -4.98 -13.71
CA LEU A 327 4.09 -5.14 -14.85
C LEU A 327 4.40 -3.81 -15.56
N SER A 328 3.36 -3.01 -15.83
CA SER A 328 3.55 -1.72 -16.49
C SER A 328 4.28 -0.73 -15.59
N GLY A 329 3.98 -0.73 -14.29
CA GLY A 329 4.69 0.09 -13.30
C GLY A 329 6.15 -0.29 -13.15
N LEU A 330 6.45 -1.58 -13.05
CA LEU A 330 7.83 -2.08 -13.01
C LEU A 330 8.59 -1.68 -14.28
N GLY A 331 7.99 -1.86 -15.46
CA GLY A 331 8.60 -1.49 -16.72
C GLY A 331 8.98 -0.02 -16.77
N VAL A 332 8.05 0.89 -16.40
CA VAL A 332 8.33 2.33 -16.36
C VAL A 332 9.38 2.66 -15.31
N PHE A 333 9.32 2.07 -14.12
CA PHE A 333 10.30 2.32 -13.07
C PHE A 333 11.71 1.94 -13.53
N LEU A 334 11.88 0.77 -14.17
CA LEU A 334 13.18 0.33 -14.68
C LEU A 334 13.73 1.25 -15.78
N VAL A 335 12.86 1.75 -16.66
CA VAL A 335 13.24 2.76 -17.67
C VAL A 335 13.72 4.05 -17.00
N MET A 336 12.99 4.54 -16.01
CA MET A 336 13.36 5.74 -15.25
C MET A 336 14.65 5.55 -14.46
N MET A 337 14.86 4.37 -13.87
CA MET A 337 16.10 4.01 -13.19
C MET A 337 17.30 4.09 -14.15
N GLY A 338 17.20 3.48 -15.34
CA GLY A 338 18.24 3.56 -16.35
C GLY A 338 18.51 5.00 -16.81
N LEU A 339 17.44 5.78 -17.03
CA LEU A 339 17.54 7.20 -17.38
C LEU A 339 18.28 8.01 -16.31
N PHE A 340 17.88 7.87 -15.04
CA PHE A 340 18.46 8.61 -13.93
C PHE A 340 19.94 8.28 -13.69
N ILE A 341 20.33 7.01 -13.86
CA ILE A 341 21.73 6.60 -13.83
C ILE A 341 22.49 7.25 -14.99
N ALA A 342 21.95 7.21 -16.21
CA ALA A 342 22.62 7.74 -17.40
C ALA A 342 22.87 9.26 -17.33
N ILE A 343 21.94 10.03 -16.74
CA ILE A 343 22.08 11.48 -16.58
C ILE A 343 22.75 11.89 -15.25
N GLY A 344 23.12 10.93 -14.40
CA GLY A 344 23.72 11.18 -13.09
C GLY A 344 22.80 11.85 -12.07
N PHE A 345 21.47 11.70 -12.22
CA PHE A 345 20.48 12.36 -11.36
C PHE A 345 20.32 11.65 -10.01
N ALA A 346 20.07 10.34 -10.03
CA ALA A 346 19.86 9.54 -8.82
C ALA A 346 20.10 8.05 -9.09
N VAL A 347 20.39 7.30 -8.02
CA VAL A 347 20.45 5.83 -8.05
C VAL A 347 19.28 5.31 -7.22
N ILE A 348 18.20 4.95 -7.93
CA ILE A 348 16.97 4.41 -7.34
C ILE A 348 16.94 2.88 -7.48
N VAL A 349 16.18 2.22 -6.63
CA VAL A 349 15.98 0.77 -6.61
C VAL A 349 14.49 0.46 -6.60
N PRO A 350 14.00 -0.51 -7.39
CA PRO A 350 12.58 -0.84 -7.48
C PRO A 350 11.95 -1.14 -6.11
N PRO A 351 11.00 -0.32 -5.64
CA PRO A 351 10.27 -0.57 -4.40
C PRO A 351 9.15 -1.58 -4.70
N MET A 352 9.48 -2.86 -4.69
CA MET A 352 8.60 -3.91 -5.25
C MET A 352 7.22 -3.95 -4.61
N ILE A 353 7.14 -3.72 -3.29
CA ILE A 353 5.86 -3.65 -2.56
C ILE A 353 4.98 -2.52 -3.13
N MET A 354 5.57 -1.33 -3.33
CA MET A 354 4.87 -0.14 -3.82
C MET A 354 4.53 -0.23 -5.32
N LEU A 355 5.33 -0.98 -6.09
CA LEU A 355 5.02 -1.28 -7.48
C LEU A 355 3.82 -2.23 -7.59
N PHE A 356 3.70 -3.21 -6.68
CA PHE A 356 2.64 -4.21 -6.72
C PHE A 356 1.35 -3.72 -6.06
N PHE A 357 1.36 -3.30 -4.79
CA PHE A 357 0.15 -3.02 -4.03
C PHE A 357 -0.52 -1.70 -4.47
N PRO A 358 0.13 -0.52 -4.37
CA PRO A 358 -0.33 0.73 -4.98
C PRO A 358 -0.61 0.62 -6.47
N GLY A 359 0.33 0.06 -7.24
CA GLY A 359 0.21 -0.03 -8.70
C GLY A 359 -0.95 -0.93 -9.13
N GLY A 360 -1.12 -2.05 -8.44
CA GLY A 360 -2.23 -2.96 -8.64
C GLY A 360 -3.57 -2.35 -8.24
N ALA A 361 -3.65 -1.67 -7.09
CA ALA A 361 -4.85 -0.95 -6.71
C ALA A 361 -5.21 0.12 -7.74
N ALA A 362 -4.27 0.98 -8.12
CA ALA A 362 -4.47 2.01 -9.13
C ALA A 362 -4.95 1.41 -10.47
N ALA A 363 -4.43 0.25 -10.85
CA ALA A 363 -4.85 -0.47 -12.05
C ALA A 363 -6.28 -1.00 -11.97
N VAL A 364 -6.78 -1.42 -10.81
CA VAL A 364 -8.21 -1.74 -10.63
C VAL A 364 -9.07 -0.50 -10.92
N PHE A 365 -8.69 0.66 -10.38
CA PHE A 365 -9.39 1.92 -10.63
C PHE A 365 -9.32 2.36 -12.10
N GLY A 366 -8.16 2.26 -12.75
CA GLY A 366 -7.99 2.55 -14.16
C GLY A 366 -8.74 1.57 -15.07
N ASN A 367 -8.76 0.29 -14.72
CA ASN A 367 -9.53 -0.74 -15.44
C ASN A 367 -11.02 -0.41 -15.47
N LYS A 368 -11.57 0.07 -14.34
CA LYS A 368 -12.99 0.37 -14.23
C LYS A 368 -13.49 1.37 -15.28
N THR A 369 -12.67 2.35 -15.65
CA THR A 369 -13.06 3.43 -16.58
C THR A 369 -12.40 3.33 -17.96
N GLY A 370 -11.27 2.64 -18.07
CA GLY A 370 -10.47 2.56 -19.30
C GLY A 370 -10.13 1.15 -19.77
N GLY A 371 -10.64 0.10 -19.11
CA GLY A 371 -10.31 -1.29 -19.42
C GLY A 371 -8.81 -1.59 -19.27
N TRP A 372 -8.30 -2.54 -20.05
CA TRP A 372 -6.88 -2.94 -19.99
C TRP A 372 -5.90 -1.78 -20.26
N LYS A 373 -6.27 -0.80 -21.11
CA LYS A 373 -5.45 0.40 -21.35
C LYS A 373 -5.39 1.28 -20.12
N GLY A 374 -6.52 1.44 -19.44
CA GLY A 374 -6.62 2.11 -18.15
C GLY A 374 -5.73 1.44 -17.09
N ALA A 375 -5.74 0.12 -17.00
CA ALA A 375 -4.90 -0.65 -16.09
C ALA A 375 -3.40 -0.45 -16.38
N VAL A 376 -2.99 -0.55 -17.65
CA VAL A 376 -1.59 -0.33 -18.07
C VAL A 376 -1.12 1.08 -17.70
N PHE A 377 -1.91 2.10 -18.05
CA PHE A 377 -1.58 3.49 -17.73
C PHE A 377 -1.47 3.72 -16.22
N ALA A 378 -2.39 3.17 -15.44
CA ALA A 378 -2.40 3.33 -13.99
C ALA A 378 -1.12 2.78 -13.35
N GLY A 379 -0.70 1.57 -13.75
CA GLY A 379 0.55 0.99 -13.32
C GLY A 379 1.76 1.81 -13.77
N ALA A 380 1.79 2.23 -15.04
CA ALA A 380 2.85 3.07 -15.60
C ALA A 380 2.99 4.41 -14.85
N LEU A 381 1.86 5.05 -14.53
CA LEU A 381 1.81 6.29 -13.75
C LEU A 381 2.32 6.06 -12.32
N ASN A 382 1.93 4.95 -11.68
CA ASN A 382 2.47 4.57 -10.38
C ASN A 382 4.00 4.41 -10.44
N GLY A 383 4.52 3.63 -11.39
CA GLY A 383 5.97 3.44 -11.57
C GLY A 383 6.71 4.75 -11.82
N LEU A 384 6.13 5.67 -12.59
CA LEU A 384 6.69 7.01 -12.83
C LEU A 384 6.75 7.84 -11.55
N ILE A 385 5.64 7.90 -10.79
CA ILE A 385 5.58 8.65 -9.53
C ILE A 385 6.56 8.07 -8.52
N LEU A 386 6.64 6.75 -8.41
CA LEU A 386 7.60 6.08 -7.51
C LEU A 386 9.04 6.41 -7.90
N ALA A 387 9.39 6.35 -9.19
CA ALA A 387 10.75 6.65 -9.63
C ALA A 387 11.16 8.11 -9.32
N ILE A 388 10.32 9.08 -9.72
CA ILE A 388 10.58 10.51 -9.48
C ILE A 388 10.54 10.81 -7.98
N GLY A 389 9.52 10.32 -7.28
CA GLY A 389 9.33 10.51 -5.85
C GLY A 389 10.52 10.00 -5.05
N GLN A 390 10.95 8.77 -5.29
CA GLN A 390 12.12 8.19 -4.65
C GLN A 390 13.39 9.03 -4.93
N ALA A 391 13.64 9.40 -6.19
CA ALA A 391 14.83 10.19 -6.53
C ALA A 391 14.86 11.56 -5.82
N VAL A 392 13.73 12.26 -5.77
CA VAL A 392 13.63 13.58 -5.14
C VAL A 392 13.67 13.47 -3.61
N THR A 393 12.97 12.50 -3.03
CA THR A 393 12.89 12.34 -1.57
C THR A 393 14.19 11.78 -0.98
N LEU A 394 14.92 10.92 -1.71
CA LEU A 394 16.26 10.47 -1.31
C LEU A 394 17.24 11.63 -1.13
N GLN A 395 17.17 12.65 -1.99
CA GLN A 395 18.02 13.83 -1.90
C GLN A 395 17.59 14.80 -0.79
N PHE A 396 16.34 14.71 -0.37
CA PHE A 396 15.77 15.62 0.62
C PHE A 396 15.93 15.12 2.06
N LEU A 397 15.57 13.87 2.34
CA LEU A 397 15.56 13.33 3.70
C LEU A 397 16.97 13.12 4.25
N THR A 398 17.24 13.67 5.42
CA THR A 398 18.45 13.40 6.21
C THR A 398 18.17 12.50 7.41
N TYR A 399 16.90 12.33 7.79
CA TYR A 399 16.45 11.37 8.79
C TYR A 399 15.65 10.25 8.12
N GLY A 400 16.06 9.00 8.33
CA GLY A 400 15.40 7.82 7.77
C GLY A 400 15.30 7.87 6.25
N THR A 401 16.37 8.23 5.55
CA THR A 401 16.38 8.43 4.09
C THR A 401 15.89 7.18 3.34
N GLU A 402 16.02 5.99 3.92
CA GLU A 402 15.46 4.74 3.40
C GLU A 402 13.94 4.80 3.19
N LEU A 403 13.20 5.65 3.92
CA LEU A 403 11.77 5.87 3.74
C LEU A 403 11.42 6.34 2.32
N ALA A 404 12.35 6.98 1.62
CA ALA A 404 12.17 7.35 0.21
C ALA A 404 12.03 6.13 -0.71
N THR A 405 12.53 4.97 -0.29
CA THR A 405 12.40 3.68 -1.01
C THR A 405 11.22 2.85 -0.54
N LEU A 406 10.55 3.29 0.54
CA LEU A 406 9.38 2.65 1.11
C LEU A 406 8.11 3.50 0.90
N GLY A 407 8.21 4.57 0.09
CA GLY A 407 7.15 5.55 -0.07
C GLY A 407 6.13 5.13 -1.13
N ASP A 408 4.86 5.20 -0.75
CA ASP A 408 3.75 5.18 -1.72
C ASP A 408 3.59 6.54 -2.41
N PRO A 409 2.83 6.64 -3.52
CA PRO A 409 2.60 7.89 -4.24
C PRO A 409 2.17 9.09 -3.37
N ASP A 410 1.24 8.91 -2.44
CA ASP A 410 0.76 10.00 -1.59
C ASP A 410 1.83 10.44 -0.57
N TRP A 411 2.80 9.58 -0.22
CA TRP A 411 3.90 9.93 0.69
C TRP A 411 4.74 11.05 0.10
N TYR A 412 5.07 10.96 -1.20
CA TYR A 412 5.86 11.98 -1.89
C TYR A 412 5.11 13.32 -1.97
N ALA A 413 3.78 13.28 -2.14
CA ALA A 413 2.95 14.47 -2.07
C ALA A 413 2.95 15.08 -0.65
N ILE A 414 2.78 14.25 0.39
CA ILE A 414 2.85 14.68 1.79
C ILE A 414 4.21 15.31 2.09
N VAL A 415 5.32 14.70 1.67
CA VAL A 415 6.67 15.25 1.82
C VAL A 415 6.78 16.63 1.19
N GLY A 416 6.33 16.79 -0.06
CA GLY A 416 6.38 18.07 -0.78
C GLY A 416 5.55 19.16 -0.11
N ILE A 417 4.31 18.85 0.27
CA ILE A 417 3.40 19.78 0.96
C ILE A 417 3.98 20.18 2.31
N LEU A 418 4.41 19.21 3.10
CA LEU A 418 4.93 19.45 4.44
C LEU A 418 6.23 20.27 4.39
N LYS A 419 7.10 19.99 3.42
CA LYS A 419 8.28 20.82 3.16
C LYS A 419 7.91 22.28 2.90
N GLY A 420 6.89 22.53 2.08
CA GLY A 420 6.41 23.89 1.79
C GLY A 420 5.83 24.59 3.02
N ILE A 421 5.04 23.88 3.84
CA ILE A 421 4.46 24.43 5.07
C ILE A 421 5.55 24.75 6.10
N LEU A 422 6.46 23.81 6.33
CA LEU A 422 7.49 23.94 7.36
C LEU A 422 8.53 25.02 7.03
N ALA A 423 8.83 25.26 5.75
CA ALA A 423 9.74 26.33 5.32
C ALA A 423 9.21 27.75 5.63
N ALA A 424 7.92 27.88 5.98
CA ALA A 424 7.34 29.13 6.45
C ALA A 424 7.30 29.24 7.99
N ILE A 425 7.57 28.14 8.70
CA ILE A 425 7.50 28.03 10.17
C ILE A 425 8.90 28.01 10.78
N PHE A 426 9.82 27.28 10.15
CA PHE A 426 11.25 27.20 10.46
C PHE A 426 12.02 28.00 9.42
#